data_AF-A0A7V4SQI8-F1
#
_entry.id   AF-A0A7V4SQI8-F1
#
_cell.length_a   1.000
_cell.length_b   1.000
_cell.length_c   1.000
_cell.angle_alpha   90.00
_cell.angle_beta   90.00
_cell.angle_gamma   90.00
#
_symmetry.space_group_name_H-M   'P 1'
#
loop_
_entity.id
_entity.type
_entity.pdbx_description
1 polymer ?
#
loop_
_entity_poly.entity_id
_entity_poly.type
_entity_poly.pdbx_seq_one_letter_code
_entity_poly.pdbx_strand_id
1 'polypeptide(L)'
;MWPQPGRHPGCDQRDAQPVAWGAADGQAQRRRSQPGRRRPQPLRRWPGGDGCLRAALSGTRSAHNRWLLRQHASPHCRHRQTARRQYLIPTLPHRRSTVPSLEPKDFTYYDLRQGSKSSDIATIFSGWRPGDERLAVFSPHDDDAALGAGYLMLAAQANGAEIYVCIFCDGWAGYSTPAEAATIVEVRAQETLASYGHLGIDAKHVLRMGWRDFSVLPYIGWYLDSGKTGTTASVVPTLRRLGITRMVIPNGYREHIDHEAVHRIGAYDGPQVGDAILSEYGLVPPVRSSLIYAVWADLSPEDALVSHQDVRIRANRAIVAPDAAEQAIMQSLRLFKSQGKVIEGLVDQRAGRRRHDGWLEVYQAFDARPILDYGPYHKLLDGIA
;
A
#
# COMPACT_ATOMS: atom_id res chain seq x y z
N MET A 1 -2.15 -33.49 -33.77
CA MET A 1 -1.26 -34.33 -32.94
C MET A 1 0.01 -33.54 -32.66
N TRP A 2 0.40 -33.39 -31.40
CA TRP A 2 1.68 -32.77 -31.01
C TRP A 2 2.63 -33.89 -30.54
N PRO A 3 3.93 -33.87 -30.90
CA PRO A 3 4.88 -34.89 -30.46
C PRO A 3 5.33 -34.66 -29.02
N GLN A 4 5.59 -35.74 -28.28
CA GLN A 4 6.17 -35.66 -26.94
C GLN A 4 7.70 -35.54 -26.99
N PRO A 5 8.34 -34.79 -26.06
CA PRO A 5 9.79 -34.81 -25.89
C PRO A 5 10.26 -36.09 -25.18
N GLY A 6 11.39 -36.64 -25.65
CA GLY A 6 11.94 -37.91 -25.18
C GLY A 6 12.62 -37.85 -23.80
N ARG A 7 12.75 -39.02 -23.17
CA ARG A 7 13.47 -39.20 -21.90
C ARG A 7 14.97 -39.36 -22.14
N HIS A 8 15.80 -38.66 -21.36
CA HIS A 8 17.21 -39.00 -21.19
C HIS A 8 17.42 -39.89 -19.94
N PRO A 9 18.29 -40.92 -20.00
CA PRO A 9 18.63 -41.76 -18.85
C PRO A 9 19.92 -41.30 -18.15
N GLY A 10 20.03 -41.62 -16.86
CA GLY A 10 21.30 -41.77 -16.16
C GLY A 10 21.81 -40.58 -15.35
N CYS A 11 21.60 -40.63 -14.03
CA CYS A 11 22.63 -40.23 -13.06
C CYS A 11 22.43 -41.04 -11.77
N ASP A 12 23.48 -41.74 -11.32
CA ASP A 12 23.41 -42.70 -10.23
C ASP A 12 23.24 -42.07 -8.84
N GLN A 13 22.56 -42.80 -7.97
CA GLN A 13 22.55 -42.55 -6.53
C GLN A 13 23.92 -42.85 -5.93
N ARG A 14 24.40 -41.99 -5.01
CA ARG A 14 25.35 -42.38 -3.96
C ARG A 14 24.98 -41.73 -2.63
N ASP A 15 25.20 -42.50 -1.58
CA ASP A 15 24.70 -42.23 -0.24
C ASP A 15 25.42 -41.06 0.44
N ALA A 16 24.66 -40.23 1.14
CA ALA A 16 25.17 -39.26 2.10
C ALA A 16 24.76 -39.71 3.51
N GLN A 17 25.73 -40.18 4.29
CA GLN A 17 25.52 -40.52 5.70
C GLN A 17 25.33 -39.25 6.56
N PRO A 18 24.53 -39.30 7.64
CA PRO A 18 24.36 -38.16 8.55
C PRO A 18 25.60 -37.97 9.44
N VAL A 19 26.11 -36.75 9.52
CA VAL A 19 27.18 -36.38 10.44
C VAL A 19 26.61 -36.19 11.85
N ALA A 20 27.04 -37.04 12.79
CA ALA A 20 26.68 -36.92 14.20
C ALA A 20 27.47 -35.77 14.87
N TRP A 21 26.76 -34.87 15.56
CA TRP A 21 27.39 -33.88 16.44
C TRP A 21 27.63 -34.48 17.81
N GLY A 22 28.87 -34.87 18.08
CA GLY A 22 29.32 -35.36 19.39
C GLY A 22 29.45 -34.23 20.41
N ALA A 23 29.02 -34.49 21.64
CA ALA A 23 29.29 -33.62 22.77
C ALA A 23 30.77 -33.70 23.18
N ALA A 24 31.32 -32.58 23.66
CA ALA A 24 32.64 -32.54 24.30
C ALA A 24 32.59 -31.63 25.54
N ASP A 25 32.77 -32.23 26.71
CA ASP A 25 32.97 -31.50 27.96
C ASP A 25 34.29 -30.70 27.93
N GLY A 26 34.26 -29.50 28.49
CA GLY A 26 35.43 -28.60 28.53
C GLY A 26 35.37 -27.66 29.74
N GLN A 27 35.87 -28.13 30.89
CA GLN A 27 36.02 -27.28 32.08
C GLN A 27 37.00 -26.13 31.81
N ALA A 28 36.56 -24.88 31.97
CA ALA A 28 37.44 -23.70 31.94
C ALA A 28 37.27 -22.87 33.23
N GLN A 29 38.40 -22.58 33.88
CA GLN A 29 38.43 -21.99 35.22
C GLN A 29 38.03 -20.51 35.23
N ARG A 30 37.23 -20.12 36.23
CA ARG A 30 36.87 -18.71 36.48
C ARG A 30 38.07 -17.94 37.06
N ARG A 31 38.69 -17.04 36.29
CA ARG A 31 39.50 -15.94 36.84
C ARG A 31 38.71 -14.65 36.82
N ARG A 32 38.39 -14.11 38.00
CA ARG A 32 37.78 -12.78 38.18
C ARG A 32 38.87 -11.71 38.04
N SER A 33 38.74 -10.81 37.08
CA SER A 33 39.48 -9.53 37.04
C SER A 33 38.51 -8.36 37.27
N GLN A 34 38.91 -7.39 38.09
CA GLN A 34 38.09 -6.23 38.44
C GLN A 34 38.12 -5.17 37.32
N PRO A 35 37.02 -4.42 37.08
CA PRO A 35 37.02 -3.30 36.15
C PRO A 35 37.71 -2.07 36.78
N GLY A 36 38.89 -1.71 36.26
CA GLY A 36 39.59 -0.49 36.65
C GLY A 36 38.89 0.77 36.14
N ARG A 37 38.58 1.71 37.04
CA ARG A 37 38.00 3.03 36.71
C ARG A 37 38.95 3.83 35.82
N ARG A 38 38.61 4.06 34.54
CA ARG A 38 39.27 5.07 33.70
C ARG A 38 38.63 6.44 33.94
N ARG A 39 39.46 7.45 34.23
CA ARG A 39 39.04 8.87 34.31
C ARG A 39 38.79 9.42 32.89
N PRO A 40 37.81 10.33 32.69
CA PRO A 40 37.62 11.00 31.41
C PRO A 40 38.78 11.96 31.11
N GLN A 41 39.22 12.02 29.85
CA GLN A 41 40.10 13.08 29.36
C GLN A 41 39.26 14.32 28.94
N PRO A 42 39.79 15.54 29.05
CA PRO A 42 39.06 16.76 28.73
C PRO A 42 38.93 16.99 27.22
N LEU A 43 37.77 17.50 26.79
CA LEU A 43 37.50 17.95 25.43
C LEU A 43 38.39 19.16 25.07
N ARG A 44 38.97 19.14 23.86
CA ARG A 44 39.70 20.29 23.29
C ARG A 44 38.72 21.41 22.94
N ARG A 45 39.04 22.64 23.35
CA ARG A 45 38.33 23.86 22.92
C ARG A 45 38.72 24.25 21.49
N TRP A 46 37.78 24.83 20.75
CA TRP A 46 38.05 25.74 19.64
C TRP A 46 38.25 27.18 20.18
N PRO A 47 39.07 28.02 19.53
CA PRO A 47 39.25 29.43 19.89
C PRO A 47 38.40 30.41 19.05
N GLY A 48 38.15 31.61 19.57
CA GLY A 48 37.50 32.72 18.87
C GLY A 48 36.02 32.90 19.22
N GLY A 49 35.56 34.04 19.75
CA GLY A 49 36.31 35.26 20.09
C GLY A 49 35.57 36.15 21.11
N ASP A 50 36.29 37.15 21.62
CA ASP A 50 35.88 38.04 22.71
C ASP A 50 34.82 39.09 22.29
N GLY A 51 34.11 39.69 23.26
CA GLY A 51 33.07 40.68 22.91
C GLY A 51 32.35 41.48 24.02
N CYS A 52 32.90 41.55 25.25
CA CYS A 52 32.47 42.45 26.34
C CYS A 52 31.00 42.43 26.86
N LEU A 53 30.85 42.86 28.11
CA LEU A 53 29.68 42.67 28.99
C LEU A 53 29.51 43.92 29.89
N ARG A 54 28.29 44.16 30.42
CA ARG A 54 27.88 45.17 31.43
C ARG A 54 27.53 46.57 30.84
N ALA A 55 26.55 47.34 31.31
CA ALA A 55 25.46 47.20 32.32
C ALA A 55 24.24 48.07 31.85
N ALA A 56 23.10 48.29 32.54
CA ALA A 56 22.59 47.95 33.89
C ALA A 56 21.04 47.76 33.83
N LEU A 57 20.34 47.17 34.82
CA LEU A 57 19.61 47.81 35.96
C LEU A 57 19.05 49.24 35.68
N SER A 58 17.80 49.62 36.00
CA SER A 58 16.64 48.93 36.63
C SER A 58 15.38 49.84 36.66
N GLY A 59 14.17 49.27 36.73
CA GLY A 59 12.90 50.00 37.00
C GLY A 59 12.09 50.38 35.74
N THR A 60 10.76 50.55 35.77
CA THR A 60 9.74 50.42 36.84
C THR A 60 8.35 50.04 36.29
N ARG A 61 7.51 49.52 37.20
CA ARG A 61 6.10 49.05 37.14
C ARG A 61 5.07 49.66 36.14
N SER A 62 4.03 48.85 35.91
CA SER A 62 2.64 49.19 35.50
C SER A 62 2.40 49.47 33.99
N ALA A 63 1.21 49.30 33.41
CA ALA A 63 0.03 48.48 33.73
C ALA A 63 -0.93 48.46 32.50
N HIS A 64 -1.80 47.44 32.43
CA HIS A 64 -3.14 47.47 31.78
C HIS A 64 -3.31 47.98 30.33
N ASN A 65 -3.53 47.01 29.42
CA ASN A 65 -4.73 46.84 28.59
C ASN A 65 -5.45 48.04 27.88
N ARG A 66 -5.71 47.80 26.57
CA ARG A 66 -6.63 48.47 25.61
C ARG A 66 -6.15 49.75 24.90
N TRP A 67 -5.86 49.62 23.60
CA TRP A 67 -6.62 50.18 22.45
C TRP A 67 -5.86 49.80 21.16
N LEU A 68 -6.38 48.89 20.32
CA LEU A 68 -7.22 49.14 19.14
C LEU A 68 -6.61 50.08 18.06
N LEU A 69 -6.40 49.47 16.88
CA LEU A 69 -6.33 50.09 15.54
C LEU A 69 -5.18 51.08 15.26
N ARG A 70 -4.23 50.68 14.39
CA ARG A 70 -4.29 50.92 12.93
C ARG A 70 -3.06 50.37 12.20
N GLN A 71 -3.22 50.16 10.89
CA GLN A 71 -2.19 49.96 9.85
C GLN A 71 -1.31 48.69 9.92
N HIS A 72 -1.62 47.72 9.06
CA HIS A 72 -0.74 47.41 7.93
C HIS A 72 -1.57 46.77 6.81
N ALA A 73 -1.90 47.55 5.79
CA ALA A 73 -2.38 47.03 4.52
C ALA A 73 -1.17 46.77 3.61
N SER A 74 -0.89 45.50 3.30
CA SER A 74 0.08 45.14 2.27
C SER A 74 -0.66 44.69 1.01
N PRO A 75 -0.47 45.37 -0.14
CA PRO A 75 -1.02 44.92 -1.41
C PRO A 75 -0.18 43.80 -2.03
N HIS A 76 -0.79 43.05 -2.96
CA HIS A 76 -0.16 42.09 -3.87
C HIS A 76 0.32 40.74 -3.30
N CYS A 77 -0.64 39.89 -2.94
CA CYS A 77 -0.53 38.46 -3.27
C CYS A 77 -1.49 38.14 -4.43
N ARG A 78 -1.04 38.31 -5.69
CA ARG A 78 -1.76 37.78 -6.85
C ARG A 78 -1.54 36.26 -6.89
N HIS A 79 -2.39 35.50 -6.20
CA HIS A 79 -2.44 34.05 -6.40
C HIS A 79 -2.76 33.76 -7.88
N ARG A 80 -1.73 33.36 -8.63
CA ARG A 80 -1.94 32.52 -9.81
C ARG A 80 -2.48 31.19 -9.29
N GLN A 81 -3.80 31.05 -9.30
CA GLN A 81 -4.41 29.73 -9.37
C GLN A 81 -3.82 29.05 -10.61
N THR A 82 -2.89 28.13 -10.40
CA THR A 82 -2.53 27.16 -11.45
C THR A 82 -3.80 26.42 -11.77
N ALA A 83 -4.37 26.66 -12.95
CA ALA A 83 -5.60 26.04 -13.38
C ALA A 83 -5.47 24.53 -13.20
N ARG A 84 -6.29 23.95 -12.32
CA ARG A 84 -6.55 22.51 -12.35
C ARG A 84 -7.05 22.24 -13.77
N ARG A 85 -6.24 21.60 -14.61
CA ARG A 85 -6.75 20.96 -15.82
C ARG A 85 -7.75 19.92 -15.34
N GLN A 86 -9.03 20.30 -15.33
CA GLN A 86 -10.10 19.33 -15.43
C GLN A 86 -9.89 18.65 -16.77
N TYR A 87 -9.29 17.46 -16.73
CA TYR A 87 -9.24 16.59 -17.90
C TYR A 87 -10.70 16.34 -18.28
N LEU A 88 -11.12 16.91 -19.42
CA LEU A 88 -12.42 16.64 -20.00
C LEU A 88 -12.44 15.16 -20.36
N ILE A 89 -13.02 14.34 -19.47
CA ILE A 89 -13.14 12.90 -19.67
C ILE A 89 -13.90 12.69 -20.98
N PRO A 90 -13.28 12.12 -22.02
CA PRO A 90 -14.00 11.83 -23.25
C PRO A 90 -15.12 10.85 -22.92
N THR A 91 -16.35 11.17 -23.30
CA THR A 91 -17.48 10.24 -23.18
C THR A 91 -17.27 9.10 -24.18
N LEU A 92 -16.50 8.09 -23.78
CA LEU A 92 -16.33 6.86 -24.55
C LEU A 92 -17.69 6.16 -24.65
N PRO A 93 -18.08 5.68 -25.84
CA PRO A 93 -19.35 4.98 -26.00
C PRO A 93 -19.35 3.71 -25.14
N HIS A 94 -20.45 3.48 -24.41
CA HIS A 94 -20.67 2.24 -23.64
C HIS A 94 -20.69 1.02 -24.58
N ARG A 95 -19.51 0.45 -24.87
CA ARG A 95 -19.41 -0.93 -25.33
C ARG A 95 -19.88 -1.82 -24.18
N ARG A 96 -20.75 -2.79 -24.49
CA ARG A 96 -21.07 -3.87 -23.54
C ARG A 96 -19.77 -4.54 -23.12
N SER A 97 -19.58 -4.77 -21.82
CA SER A 97 -18.42 -5.51 -21.33
C SER A 97 -18.34 -6.87 -22.03
N THR A 98 -17.13 -7.24 -22.44
CA THR A 98 -16.82 -8.54 -23.04
C THR A 98 -16.35 -9.55 -22.00
N VAL A 99 -16.30 -9.17 -20.72
CA VAL A 99 -15.95 -10.06 -19.62
C VAL A 99 -17.10 -11.04 -19.38
N PRO A 100 -16.83 -12.35 -19.24
CA PRO A 100 -17.86 -13.32 -18.85
C PRO A 100 -18.56 -12.92 -17.55
N SER A 101 -19.85 -13.24 -17.40
CA SER A 101 -20.51 -13.08 -16.08
C SER A 101 -19.78 -13.98 -15.09
N LEU A 102 -19.15 -13.37 -14.08
CA LEU A 102 -18.50 -14.07 -12.98
C LEU A 102 -19.44 -13.98 -11.78
N GLU A 103 -19.82 -15.12 -11.24
CA GLU A 103 -20.74 -15.24 -10.12
C GLU A 103 -19.96 -15.51 -8.81
N PRO A 104 -20.49 -15.15 -7.62
CA PRO A 104 -19.80 -15.40 -6.34
C PRO A 104 -19.31 -16.84 -6.15
N LYS A 105 -20.12 -17.81 -6.60
CA LYS A 105 -19.85 -19.26 -6.52
C LYS A 105 -18.64 -19.73 -7.36
N ASP A 106 -18.17 -18.92 -8.31
CA ASP A 106 -17.07 -19.29 -9.20
C ASP A 106 -15.70 -19.07 -8.53
N PHE A 107 -15.67 -18.35 -7.40
CA PHE A 107 -14.49 -18.10 -6.60
C PHE A 107 -14.45 -19.00 -5.36
N THR A 108 -13.24 -19.38 -4.94
CA THR A 108 -13.00 -20.00 -3.64
C THR A 108 -12.11 -19.10 -2.79
N TYR A 109 -12.50 -18.90 -1.53
CA TYR A 109 -11.83 -18.05 -0.56
C TYR A 109 -11.15 -18.90 0.53
N TYR A 110 -10.01 -18.44 1.03
CA TYR A 110 -9.23 -19.12 2.06
C TYR A 110 -8.76 -18.15 3.16
N ASP A 111 -8.92 -18.56 4.42
CA ASP A 111 -8.15 -18.04 5.55
C ASP A 111 -6.99 -19.00 5.80
N LEU A 112 -5.77 -18.57 5.46
CA LEU A 112 -4.56 -19.39 5.53
C LEU A 112 -4.02 -19.53 6.96
N ARG A 113 -4.55 -18.78 7.94
CA ARG A 113 -4.17 -18.87 9.36
C ARG A 113 -5.15 -19.75 10.13
N GLN A 114 -6.42 -19.72 9.78
CA GLN A 114 -7.44 -20.64 10.31
C GLN A 114 -7.48 -21.99 9.58
N GLY A 115 -6.81 -22.11 8.43
CA GLY A 115 -6.83 -23.33 7.60
C GLY A 115 -8.20 -23.61 6.96
N SER A 116 -9.02 -22.58 6.78
CA SER A 116 -10.41 -22.71 6.32
C SER A 116 -10.57 -22.35 4.83
N LYS A 117 -11.57 -22.99 4.20
CA LYS A 117 -12.00 -22.78 2.82
C LYS A 117 -13.48 -22.41 2.80
N SER A 118 -13.86 -21.46 1.96
CA SER A 118 -15.24 -20.95 1.85
C SER A 118 -15.59 -20.54 0.42
N SER A 119 -16.88 -20.44 0.13
CA SER A 119 -17.44 -19.75 -1.04
C SER A 119 -18.07 -18.39 -0.67
N ASP A 120 -17.90 -17.95 0.58
CA ASP A 120 -18.32 -16.63 1.07
C ASP A 120 -17.11 -15.67 1.09
N ILE A 121 -17.27 -14.52 0.42
CA ILE A 121 -16.27 -13.45 0.37
C ILE A 121 -15.97 -12.85 1.75
N ALA A 122 -16.84 -13.04 2.75
CA ALA A 122 -16.59 -12.66 4.14
C ALA A 122 -15.33 -13.32 4.74
N THR A 123 -14.86 -14.45 4.19
CA THR A 123 -13.57 -15.06 4.54
C THR A 123 -12.38 -14.15 4.17
N ILE A 124 -12.51 -13.34 3.11
CA ILE A 124 -11.53 -12.33 2.72
C ILE A 124 -11.80 -11.01 3.43
N PHE A 125 -13.04 -10.52 3.37
CA PHE A 125 -13.46 -9.24 3.95
C PHE A 125 -14.42 -9.46 5.12
N SER A 126 -13.86 -9.60 6.33
CA SER A 126 -14.63 -9.87 7.56
C SER A 126 -15.83 -8.92 7.73
N GLY A 127 -17.00 -9.48 8.00
CA GLY A 127 -18.25 -8.71 8.17
C GLY A 127 -18.75 -8.05 6.88
N TRP A 128 -18.63 -8.72 5.73
CA TRP A 128 -19.20 -8.32 4.43
C TRP A 128 -20.71 -8.05 4.51
N ARG A 129 -21.19 -7.00 3.81
CA ARG A 129 -22.61 -6.59 3.78
C ARG A 129 -23.13 -6.46 2.34
N PRO A 130 -23.76 -7.51 1.77
CA PRO A 130 -24.25 -7.47 0.39
C PRO A 130 -25.10 -6.23 0.09
N GLY A 131 -24.81 -5.55 -1.02
CA GLY A 131 -25.50 -4.33 -1.46
C GLY A 131 -25.03 -3.01 -0.83
N ASP A 132 -24.06 -3.04 0.09
CA ASP A 132 -23.52 -1.87 0.81
C ASP A 132 -21.98 -1.78 0.75
N GLU A 133 -21.32 -2.60 -0.07
CA GLU A 133 -19.86 -2.64 -0.12
C GLU A 133 -19.27 -1.77 -1.23
N ARG A 134 -18.28 -0.95 -0.86
CA ARG A 134 -17.53 -0.05 -1.72
C ARG A 134 -16.05 -0.24 -1.46
N LEU A 135 -15.36 -0.84 -2.43
CA LEU A 135 -13.95 -1.20 -2.34
C LEU A 135 -13.08 -0.17 -3.06
N ALA A 136 -12.22 0.51 -2.32
CA ALA A 136 -11.12 1.29 -2.89
C ALA A 136 -9.85 0.44 -3.01
N VAL A 137 -9.33 0.28 -4.22
CA VAL A 137 -8.02 -0.31 -4.49
C VAL A 137 -7.02 0.82 -4.75
N PHE A 138 -5.97 0.89 -3.95
CA PHE A 138 -4.90 1.87 -4.09
C PHE A 138 -3.83 1.31 -5.02
N SER A 139 -3.70 1.91 -6.20
CA SER A 139 -2.75 1.53 -7.24
C SER A 139 -1.64 2.58 -7.29
N PRO A 140 -0.38 2.25 -6.98
CA PRO A 140 0.74 3.18 -7.13
C PRO A 140 0.81 3.72 -8.55
N HIS A 141 0.92 2.83 -9.54
CA HIS A 141 0.89 3.14 -10.96
C HIS A 141 -0.40 2.61 -11.60
N ASP A 142 -0.56 2.87 -12.90
CA ASP A 142 -1.78 2.59 -13.67
C ASP A 142 -2.23 1.13 -13.68
N ASP A 143 -1.31 0.18 -13.54
CA ASP A 143 -1.46 -1.26 -13.82
C ASP A 143 -1.39 -2.17 -12.58
N ASP A 144 -0.84 -1.68 -11.46
CA ASP A 144 -0.59 -2.46 -10.24
C ASP A 144 -1.84 -3.14 -9.66
N ALA A 145 -2.98 -2.44 -9.61
CA ALA A 145 -4.23 -3.01 -9.11
C ALA A 145 -4.72 -4.18 -9.97
N ALA A 146 -4.56 -4.12 -11.31
CA ALA A 146 -4.90 -5.23 -12.20
C ALA A 146 -3.91 -6.40 -12.07
N LEU A 147 -2.62 -6.11 -11.84
CA LEU A 147 -1.58 -7.13 -11.66
C LEU A 147 -1.69 -7.88 -10.32
N GLY A 148 -1.99 -7.19 -9.22
CA GLY A 148 -1.90 -7.74 -7.87
C GLY A 148 -3.22 -7.86 -7.08
N ALA A 149 -4.28 -7.17 -7.49
CA ALA A 149 -5.61 -7.23 -6.87
C ALA A 149 -6.74 -7.54 -7.88
N GLY A 150 -6.38 -8.06 -9.05
CA GLY A 150 -7.30 -8.30 -10.17
C GLY A 150 -8.42 -9.28 -9.82
N TYR A 151 -8.09 -10.41 -9.20
CA TYR A 151 -9.11 -11.41 -8.82
C TYR A 151 -9.98 -10.90 -7.67
N LEU A 152 -9.42 -10.09 -6.78
CA LEU A 152 -10.17 -9.48 -5.68
C LEU A 152 -11.21 -8.48 -6.18
N MET A 153 -10.87 -7.64 -7.16
CA MET A 153 -11.82 -6.71 -7.79
C MET A 153 -12.97 -7.48 -8.45
N LEU A 154 -12.65 -8.48 -9.28
CA LEU A 154 -13.67 -9.29 -9.97
C LEU A 154 -14.56 -10.07 -8.98
N ALA A 155 -13.97 -10.64 -7.91
CA ALA A 155 -14.72 -11.32 -6.86
C ALA A 155 -15.64 -10.37 -6.09
N ALA A 156 -15.18 -9.15 -5.79
CA ALA A 156 -15.98 -8.13 -5.13
C ALA A 156 -17.13 -7.63 -6.02
N GLN A 157 -16.89 -7.43 -7.33
CA GLN A 157 -17.94 -7.11 -8.31
C GLN A 157 -19.00 -8.20 -8.41
N ALA A 158 -18.58 -9.47 -8.48
CA ALA A 158 -19.49 -10.62 -8.48
C ALA A 158 -20.37 -10.66 -7.23
N ASN A 159 -19.84 -10.24 -6.07
CA ASN A 159 -20.57 -10.10 -4.80
C ASN A 159 -21.30 -8.75 -4.65
N GLY A 160 -21.45 -7.97 -5.72
CA GLY A 160 -22.27 -6.76 -5.78
C GLY A 160 -21.63 -5.49 -5.21
N ALA A 161 -20.30 -5.44 -5.05
CA ALA A 161 -19.62 -4.24 -4.57
C ALA A 161 -19.30 -3.24 -5.68
N GLU A 162 -19.35 -1.95 -5.36
CA GLU A 162 -18.80 -0.89 -6.21
C GLU A 162 -17.27 -0.86 -6.06
N ILE A 163 -16.53 -0.97 -7.18
CA ILE A 163 -15.06 -0.86 -7.18
C ILE A 163 -14.64 0.55 -7.57
N TYR A 164 -13.66 1.08 -6.85
CA TYR A 164 -12.98 2.34 -7.08
C TYR A 164 -11.47 2.08 -7.16
N VAL A 165 -10.82 2.53 -8.22
CA VAL A 165 -9.36 2.38 -8.40
C VAL A 165 -8.70 3.73 -8.24
N CYS A 166 -7.98 3.94 -7.15
CA CYS A 166 -7.24 5.16 -6.85
C CYS A 166 -5.81 5.02 -7.38
N ILE A 167 -5.51 5.65 -8.52
CA ILE A 167 -4.18 5.62 -9.15
C ILE A 167 -3.41 6.84 -8.64
N PHE A 168 -2.32 6.61 -7.91
CA PHE A 168 -1.60 7.67 -7.21
C PHE A 168 -0.67 8.45 -8.13
N CYS A 169 0.17 7.74 -8.87
CA CYS A 169 1.11 8.34 -9.79
C CYS A 169 0.45 8.71 -11.14
N ASP A 170 1.18 9.45 -11.98
CA ASP A 170 0.74 9.90 -13.29
C ASP A 170 1.29 9.06 -14.46
N GLY A 171 2.21 8.15 -14.17
CA GLY A 171 2.82 7.24 -15.14
C GLY A 171 4.00 7.86 -15.92
N TRP A 172 4.49 9.04 -15.50
CA TRP A 172 5.54 9.82 -16.16
C TRP A 172 6.79 9.02 -16.55
N ALA A 173 7.20 8.03 -15.77
CA ALA A 173 8.43 7.28 -15.97
C ALA A 173 8.24 5.96 -16.71
N GLY A 174 7.00 5.56 -17.01
CA GLY A 174 6.66 4.28 -17.65
C GLY A 174 7.00 4.15 -19.14
N TYR A 175 8.02 4.84 -19.66
CA TYR A 175 8.38 4.79 -21.08
C TYR A 175 9.63 3.94 -21.32
N SER A 176 9.69 3.27 -22.47
CA SER A 176 10.84 2.43 -22.86
C SER A 176 11.82 3.14 -23.81
N THR A 177 11.41 4.26 -24.40
CA THR A 177 12.21 5.04 -25.38
C THR A 177 12.08 6.55 -25.13
N PRO A 178 13.11 7.36 -25.43
CA PRO A 178 13.04 8.81 -25.24
C PRO A 178 11.92 9.52 -26.02
N ALA A 179 11.44 8.94 -27.13
CA ALA A 179 10.37 9.51 -27.94
C ALA A 179 8.98 9.41 -27.26
N GLU A 180 8.75 8.38 -26.45
CA GLU A 180 7.50 8.16 -25.70
C GLU A 180 7.37 9.11 -24.50
N ALA A 181 8.48 9.59 -23.94
CA ALA A 181 8.50 10.42 -22.73
C ALA A 181 7.64 11.70 -22.82
N ALA A 182 7.48 12.26 -24.02
CA ALA A 182 6.66 13.45 -24.25
C ALA A 182 5.14 13.20 -24.16
N THR A 183 4.69 11.95 -24.32
CA THR A 183 3.26 11.58 -24.40
C THR A 183 2.83 10.54 -23.37
N ILE A 184 3.76 9.90 -22.67
CA ILE A 184 3.52 8.71 -21.82
C ILE A 184 2.40 8.89 -20.78
N VAL A 185 2.31 10.05 -20.10
CA VAL A 185 1.26 10.34 -19.09
C VAL A 185 -0.15 10.29 -19.71
N GLU A 186 -0.32 10.85 -20.90
CA GLU A 186 -1.59 10.85 -21.63
C GLU A 186 -1.90 9.47 -22.20
N VAL A 187 -0.89 8.77 -22.74
CA VAL A 187 -1.04 7.39 -23.22
C VAL A 187 -1.48 6.47 -22.08
N ARG A 188 -0.78 6.48 -20.93
CA ARG A 188 -1.14 5.69 -19.75
C ARG A 188 -2.52 6.04 -19.20
N ALA A 189 -2.93 7.32 -19.24
CA ALA A 189 -4.31 7.70 -18.88
C ALA A 189 -5.38 7.07 -19.79
N GLN A 190 -5.14 6.98 -21.09
CA GLN A 190 -6.06 6.33 -22.03
C GLN A 190 -6.05 4.80 -21.86
N GLU A 191 -4.86 4.19 -21.67
CA GLU A 191 -4.69 2.76 -21.43
C GLU A 191 -5.34 2.33 -20.10
N THR A 192 -5.19 3.11 -19.02
CA THR A 192 -5.91 2.97 -17.75
C THR A 192 -7.42 2.85 -17.94
N LEU A 193 -8.03 3.79 -18.66
CA LEU A 193 -9.49 3.80 -18.83
C LEU A 193 -9.97 2.64 -19.71
N ALA A 194 -9.18 2.26 -20.72
CA ALA A 194 -9.46 1.07 -21.52
C ALA A 194 -9.33 -0.22 -20.71
N SER A 195 -8.31 -0.33 -19.86
CA SER A 195 -7.99 -1.50 -19.03
C SER A 195 -9.05 -1.73 -17.96
N TYR A 196 -9.26 -0.79 -17.03
CA TYR A 196 -10.29 -0.95 -16.00
C TYR A 196 -11.71 -0.95 -16.59
N GLY A 197 -11.94 -0.23 -17.69
CA GLY A 197 -13.19 -0.33 -18.46
C GLY A 197 -13.44 -1.71 -19.05
N HIS A 198 -12.40 -2.45 -19.45
CA HIS A 198 -12.51 -3.86 -19.84
C HIS A 198 -12.99 -4.70 -18.65
N LEU A 199 -12.44 -4.49 -17.44
CA LEU A 199 -12.89 -5.15 -16.20
C LEU A 199 -14.28 -4.69 -15.70
N GLY A 200 -15.01 -3.88 -16.48
CA GLY A 200 -16.35 -3.41 -16.13
C GLY A 200 -16.39 -2.31 -15.07
N ILE A 201 -15.25 -1.67 -14.77
CA ILE A 201 -15.17 -0.55 -13.83
C ILE A 201 -15.51 0.74 -14.60
N ASP A 202 -16.47 1.51 -14.09
CA ASP A 202 -16.87 2.80 -14.67
C ASP A 202 -15.70 3.79 -14.66
N ALA A 203 -15.49 4.54 -15.75
CA ALA A 203 -14.45 5.56 -15.85
C ALA A 203 -14.51 6.59 -14.70
N LYS A 204 -15.71 6.88 -14.17
CA LYS A 204 -15.88 7.80 -13.02
C LYS A 204 -15.38 7.22 -11.68
N HIS A 205 -15.13 5.90 -11.62
CA HIS A 205 -14.57 5.20 -10.47
C HIS A 205 -13.05 5.00 -10.59
N VAL A 206 -12.43 5.38 -11.71
CA VAL A 206 -10.98 5.36 -11.91
C VAL A 206 -10.41 6.74 -11.60
N LEU A 207 -9.81 6.88 -10.43
CA LEU A 207 -9.45 8.14 -9.80
C LEU A 207 -7.93 8.37 -9.91
N ARG A 208 -7.49 9.08 -10.95
CA ARG A 208 -6.09 9.53 -11.09
C ARG A 208 -5.82 10.71 -10.15
N MET A 209 -4.92 10.53 -9.20
CA MET A 209 -4.51 11.56 -8.25
C MET A 209 -3.38 12.44 -8.82
N GLY A 210 -2.50 11.86 -9.64
CA GLY A 210 -1.58 12.60 -10.51
C GLY A 210 -0.32 13.15 -9.84
N TRP A 211 0.21 12.45 -8.83
CA TRP A 211 1.58 12.69 -8.36
C TRP A 211 2.59 12.15 -9.40
N ARG A 212 3.83 12.64 -9.40
CA ARG A 212 4.86 12.08 -10.29
C ARG A 212 5.31 10.72 -9.80
N ASP A 213 5.58 9.80 -10.73
CA ASP A 213 6.33 8.57 -10.47
C ASP A 213 7.64 8.87 -9.70
N PHE A 214 8.09 7.92 -8.90
CA PHE A 214 9.25 7.97 -7.99
C PHE A 214 9.19 9.08 -6.92
N SER A 215 8.04 9.74 -6.77
CA SER A 215 7.96 11.03 -6.09
C SER A 215 6.76 11.17 -5.13
N VAL A 216 6.03 10.11 -4.78
CA VAL A 216 4.84 10.22 -3.90
C VAL A 216 5.23 10.50 -2.43
N LEU A 217 6.31 9.90 -1.94
CA LEU A 217 6.70 9.91 -0.52
C LEU A 217 6.78 11.33 0.12
N PRO A 218 7.37 12.37 -0.53
CA PRO A 218 7.43 13.72 0.03
C PRO A 218 6.10 14.48 0.08
N TYR A 219 5.00 13.92 -0.46
CA TYR A 219 3.68 14.53 -0.44
C TYR A 219 2.76 13.95 0.66
N ILE A 220 3.22 12.98 1.47
CA ILE A 220 2.40 12.38 2.52
C ILE A 220 2.10 13.41 3.62
N GLY A 221 0.82 13.50 4.02
CA GLY A 221 0.33 14.37 5.09
C GLY A 221 -0.69 15.41 4.62
N TRP A 222 -1.05 16.33 5.51
CA TRP A 222 -2.07 17.36 5.23
C TRP A 222 -1.50 18.63 4.58
N TYR A 223 -0.49 19.24 5.22
CA TYR A 223 0.26 20.38 4.69
C TYR A 223 1.73 20.00 4.55
N LEU A 224 2.35 20.48 3.47
CA LEU A 224 3.77 20.30 3.17
C LEU A 224 4.54 21.58 3.49
N ASP A 225 5.85 21.50 3.70
CA ASP A 225 6.73 22.66 3.96
C ASP A 225 6.64 23.76 2.87
N SER A 226 6.23 23.39 1.66
CA SER A 226 5.95 24.32 0.55
C SER A 226 4.65 25.13 0.68
N GLY A 227 3.88 24.94 1.76
CA GLY A 227 2.54 25.51 1.96
C GLY A 227 1.44 24.87 1.11
N LYS A 228 1.76 23.84 0.32
CA LYS A 228 0.80 23.06 -0.47
C LYS A 228 0.13 21.98 0.39
N THR A 229 -1.03 21.52 -0.04
CA THR A 229 -1.69 20.34 0.52
C THR A 229 -1.02 19.04 0.08
N GLY A 230 -0.89 18.08 1.00
CA GLY A 230 -0.40 16.72 0.73
C GLY A 230 -1.50 15.71 0.40
N THR A 231 -1.17 14.42 0.53
CA THR A 231 -2.04 13.28 0.17
C THR A 231 -3.29 13.22 1.03
N THR A 232 -3.18 13.40 2.35
CA THR A 232 -4.29 13.24 3.31
C THR A 232 -5.43 14.20 2.99
N ALA A 233 -5.10 15.42 2.57
CA ALA A 233 -6.05 16.45 2.15
C ALA A 233 -6.77 16.15 0.82
N SER A 234 -6.33 15.14 0.06
CA SER A 234 -7.01 14.63 -1.14
C SER A 234 -7.71 13.29 -0.86
N VAL A 235 -7.02 12.38 -0.16
CA VAL A 235 -7.44 10.99 0.06
C VAL A 235 -8.60 10.92 1.06
N VAL A 236 -8.47 11.48 2.27
CA VAL A 236 -9.52 11.37 3.30
C VAL A 236 -10.86 11.95 2.81
N PRO A 237 -10.92 13.19 2.26
CA PRO A 237 -12.17 13.72 1.70
C PRO A 237 -12.72 12.89 0.54
N THR A 238 -11.86 12.27 -0.28
CA THR A 238 -12.29 11.39 -1.38
C THR A 238 -12.92 10.11 -0.86
N LEU A 239 -12.27 9.41 0.07
CA LEU A 239 -12.80 8.17 0.67
C LEU A 239 -14.12 8.42 1.41
N ARG A 240 -14.23 9.54 2.15
CA ARG A 240 -15.48 9.94 2.82
C ARG A 240 -16.59 10.24 1.82
N ARG A 241 -16.34 11.04 0.79
CA ARG A 241 -17.32 11.36 -0.27
C ARG A 241 -17.85 10.13 -1.00
N LEU A 242 -17.01 9.10 -1.17
CA LEU A 242 -17.37 7.85 -1.81
C LEU A 242 -18.03 6.84 -0.84
N GLY A 243 -17.91 7.04 0.47
CA GLY A 243 -18.42 6.10 1.47
C GLY A 243 -17.72 4.75 1.42
N ILE A 244 -16.39 4.75 1.25
CA ILE A 244 -15.60 3.52 1.11
C ILE A 244 -15.70 2.65 2.37
N THR A 245 -16.04 1.38 2.20
CA THR A 245 -16.20 0.40 3.28
C THR A 245 -15.04 -0.58 3.37
N ARG A 246 -14.30 -0.80 2.26
CA ARG A 246 -13.15 -1.71 2.17
C ARG A 246 -11.98 -1.02 1.50
N MET A 247 -10.76 -1.33 1.94
CA MET A 247 -9.54 -0.87 1.28
C MET A 247 -8.62 -2.03 0.91
N VAL A 248 -7.95 -1.90 -0.23
CA VAL A 248 -6.89 -2.80 -0.69
C VAL A 248 -5.70 -1.94 -1.07
N ILE A 249 -4.58 -2.11 -0.38
CA ILE A 249 -3.41 -1.23 -0.44
C ILE A 249 -2.17 -2.03 -0.90
N PRO A 250 -1.18 -1.39 -1.56
CA PRO A 250 -0.02 -2.10 -2.09
C PRO A 250 0.91 -2.58 -0.97
N ASN A 251 1.86 -3.45 -1.34
CA ASN A 251 2.85 -4.00 -0.44
C ASN A 251 3.92 -2.95 -0.11
N GLY A 252 3.98 -2.52 1.15
CA GLY A 252 5.04 -1.63 1.63
C GLY A 252 6.40 -2.32 1.81
N TYR A 253 6.47 -3.65 1.71
CA TYR A 253 7.67 -4.42 2.00
C TYR A 253 8.55 -4.61 0.75
N ARG A 254 9.56 -3.74 0.60
CA ARG A 254 10.67 -3.88 -0.38
C ARG A 254 10.24 -3.98 -1.85
N GLU A 255 9.11 -3.36 -2.20
CA GLU A 255 8.55 -3.40 -3.55
C GLU A 255 9.06 -2.23 -4.42
N HIS A 256 8.56 -1.03 -4.18
CA HIS A 256 8.94 0.20 -4.87
C HIS A 256 8.73 1.41 -3.96
N ILE A 257 9.41 2.54 -4.19
CA ILE A 257 9.27 3.73 -3.31
C ILE A 257 7.84 4.28 -3.29
N ASP A 258 7.16 4.30 -4.43
CA ASP A 258 5.75 4.74 -4.47
C ASP A 258 4.80 3.67 -3.93
N HIS A 259 5.15 2.38 -3.98
CA HIS A 259 4.37 1.33 -3.33
C HIS A 259 4.45 1.48 -1.81
N GLU A 260 5.64 1.76 -1.27
CA GLU A 260 5.81 2.08 0.16
C GLU A 260 5.08 3.38 0.54
N ALA A 261 5.15 4.42 -0.30
CA ALA A 261 4.43 5.67 -0.06
C ALA A 261 2.91 5.47 -0.05
N VAL A 262 2.36 4.76 -1.03
CA VAL A 262 0.91 4.50 -1.14
C VAL A 262 0.43 3.49 -0.10
N HIS A 263 1.27 2.54 0.31
CA HIS A 263 1.04 1.69 1.47
C HIS A 263 0.90 2.54 2.75
N ARG A 264 1.85 3.46 3.00
CA ARG A 264 1.80 4.40 4.15
C ARG A 264 0.55 5.28 4.09
N ILE A 265 0.18 5.80 2.92
CA ILE A 265 -1.07 6.55 2.73
C ILE A 265 -2.29 5.69 3.11
N GLY A 266 -2.36 4.46 2.62
CA GLY A 266 -3.42 3.51 2.98
C GLY A 266 -3.49 3.21 4.48
N ALA A 267 -2.34 3.01 5.12
CA ALA A 267 -2.22 2.70 6.54
C ALA A 267 -2.55 3.90 7.46
N TYR A 268 -2.16 5.13 7.08
CA TYR A 268 -2.32 6.31 7.95
C TYR A 268 -3.58 7.14 7.64
N ASP A 269 -3.96 7.30 6.37
CA ASP A 269 -5.15 8.07 5.96
C ASP A 269 -6.43 7.21 6.04
N GLY A 270 -6.34 5.90 5.78
CA GLY A 270 -7.48 4.97 5.80
C GLY A 270 -8.26 4.95 7.12
N PRO A 271 -7.60 4.82 8.29
CA PRO A 271 -8.28 4.89 9.59
C PRO A 271 -8.98 6.24 9.86
N GLN A 272 -8.47 7.34 9.32
CA GLN A 272 -9.03 8.69 9.54
C GLN A 272 -10.39 8.89 8.87
N VAL A 273 -10.77 8.02 7.91
CA VAL A 273 -12.05 8.09 7.20
C VAL A 273 -13.23 8.09 8.16
N GLY A 274 -13.17 7.25 9.21
CA GLY A 274 -14.21 7.15 10.25
C GLY A 274 -14.00 8.04 11.48
N ASP A 275 -12.88 8.75 11.58
CA ASP A 275 -12.59 9.59 12.74
C ASP A 275 -13.35 10.92 12.69
N ALA A 276 -13.76 11.45 13.84
CA ALA A 276 -14.52 12.70 13.94
C ALA A 276 -13.71 13.98 13.60
N ILE A 277 -12.43 13.84 13.23
CA ILE A 277 -11.59 14.95 12.77
C ILE A 277 -12.03 15.44 11.39
N LEU A 278 -11.72 16.70 11.07
CA LEU A 278 -11.88 17.26 9.71
C LEU A 278 -13.34 17.10 9.21
N SER A 279 -14.31 17.29 10.10
CA SER A 279 -15.73 17.00 9.86
C SER A 279 -16.38 17.90 8.80
N GLU A 280 -15.74 19.01 8.45
CA GLU A 280 -16.10 19.86 7.30
C GLU A 280 -15.96 19.12 5.95
N TYR A 281 -15.20 18.02 5.89
CA TYR A 281 -15.11 17.11 4.75
C TYR A 281 -16.08 15.91 4.84
N GLY A 282 -17.10 16.03 5.70
CA GLY A 282 -18.11 15.02 5.97
C GLY A 282 -17.70 14.01 7.04
N LEU A 283 -18.68 13.20 7.46
CA LEU A 283 -18.52 12.09 8.39
C LEU A 283 -19.17 10.84 7.80
N VAL A 284 -18.48 9.71 7.90
CA VAL A 284 -18.96 8.38 7.47
C VAL A 284 -18.49 7.32 8.48
N PRO A 285 -19.08 6.11 8.49
CA PRO A 285 -18.53 5.00 9.26
C PRO A 285 -17.08 4.67 8.86
N PRO A 286 -16.27 4.07 9.76
CA PRO A 286 -14.92 3.63 9.43
C PRO A 286 -14.89 2.55 8.35
N VAL A 287 -13.77 2.49 7.63
CA VAL A 287 -13.42 1.35 6.76
C VAL A 287 -13.40 0.08 7.61
N ARG A 288 -14.15 -0.94 7.17
CA ARG A 288 -14.46 -2.15 7.94
C ARG A 288 -13.33 -3.17 7.95
N SER A 289 -12.52 -3.17 6.90
CA SER A 289 -11.34 -4.03 6.77
C SER A 289 -10.43 -3.53 5.65
N SER A 290 -9.12 -3.68 5.85
CA SER A 290 -8.10 -3.45 4.82
C SER A 290 -7.34 -4.73 4.49
N LEU A 291 -6.90 -4.88 3.25
CA LEU A 291 -5.94 -5.91 2.83
C LEU A 291 -4.72 -5.27 2.17
N ILE A 292 -3.59 -5.96 2.22
CA ILE A 292 -2.39 -5.68 1.44
C ILE A 292 -2.32 -6.69 0.28
N TYR A 293 -2.08 -6.18 -0.92
CA TYR A 293 -1.75 -6.98 -2.11
C TYR A 293 -0.29 -6.75 -2.53
N ALA A 294 0.26 -7.69 -3.31
CA ALA A 294 1.64 -7.62 -3.82
C ALA A 294 1.66 -7.71 -5.34
N VAL A 295 2.70 -7.15 -5.96
CA VAL A 295 2.85 -7.10 -7.42
C VAL A 295 4.21 -7.63 -7.87
N TRP A 296 5.31 -7.14 -7.29
CA TRP A 296 6.70 -7.46 -7.67
C TRP A 296 7.45 -8.17 -6.52
N ALA A 297 7.18 -7.77 -5.28
CA ALA A 297 7.89 -8.28 -4.09
C ALA A 297 6.95 -9.09 -3.19
N ASP A 298 7.51 -10.13 -2.57
CA ASP A 298 6.79 -10.94 -1.57
C ASP A 298 6.37 -10.07 -0.36
N LEU A 299 5.30 -10.47 0.33
CA LEU A 299 4.72 -9.77 1.46
C LEU A 299 5.70 -9.72 2.66
N SER A 300 5.37 -8.92 3.67
CA SER A 300 6.14 -8.90 4.92
C SER A 300 6.05 -10.25 5.64
N PRO A 301 7.16 -10.82 6.16
CA PRO A 301 7.10 -12.03 6.98
C PRO A 301 6.54 -11.79 8.39
N GLU A 302 6.27 -10.53 8.76
CA GLU A 302 5.85 -10.10 10.10
C GLU A 302 4.59 -10.82 10.61
N ASP A 303 3.53 -10.90 9.80
CA ASP A 303 2.29 -11.60 10.17
C ASP A 303 2.55 -13.09 10.48
N ALA A 304 3.40 -13.75 9.68
CA ALA A 304 3.78 -15.13 9.92
C ALA A 304 4.65 -15.29 11.18
N LEU A 305 5.58 -14.35 11.43
CA LEU A 305 6.41 -14.34 12.64
C LEU A 305 5.58 -14.15 13.92
N VAL A 306 4.67 -13.17 13.93
CA VAL A 306 3.78 -12.87 15.06
C VAL A 306 2.77 -14.00 15.30
N SER A 307 2.30 -14.66 14.23
CA SER A 307 1.36 -15.79 14.31
C SER A 307 2.04 -17.16 14.52
N HIS A 308 3.37 -17.20 14.72
CA HIS A 308 4.18 -18.42 14.83
C HIS A 308 3.98 -19.42 13.67
N GLN A 309 3.81 -18.92 12.45
CA GLN A 309 3.62 -19.69 11.22
C GLN A 309 4.92 -19.82 10.42
N ASP A 310 4.88 -20.66 9.38
CA ASP A 310 5.96 -20.74 8.39
C ASP A 310 6.16 -19.40 7.66
N VAL A 311 7.32 -18.78 7.85
CA VAL A 311 7.72 -17.49 7.25
C VAL A 311 7.84 -17.52 5.72
N ARG A 312 7.69 -18.69 5.09
CA ARG A 312 7.53 -18.86 3.63
C ARG A 312 6.10 -18.60 3.17
N ILE A 313 5.10 -18.61 4.06
CA ILE A 313 3.68 -18.39 3.77
C ILE A 313 3.26 -17.01 4.31
N ARG A 314 3.68 -15.96 3.61
CA ARG A 314 3.56 -14.56 4.08
C ARG A 314 2.18 -13.94 3.89
N ALA A 315 1.39 -14.49 2.98
CA ALA A 315 -0.04 -14.20 2.91
C ALA A 315 -0.82 -14.92 4.01
N ASN A 316 -1.91 -14.31 4.48
CA ASN A 316 -2.87 -14.90 5.41
C ASN A 316 -4.28 -15.06 4.78
N ARG A 317 -4.49 -14.57 3.55
CA ARG A 317 -5.71 -14.71 2.73
C ARG A 317 -5.36 -15.16 1.33
N ALA A 318 -6.25 -15.92 0.69
CA ALA A 318 -6.11 -16.27 -0.72
C ALA A 318 -7.46 -16.43 -1.45
N ILE A 319 -7.45 -16.11 -2.74
CA ILE A 319 -8.54 -16.38 -3.68
C ILE A 319 -8.03 -17.39 -4.71
N VAL A 320 -8.83 -18.41 -4.99
CA VAL A 320 -8.71 -19.21 -6.22
C VAL A 320 -9.84 -18.79 -7.15
N ALA A 321 -9.47 -18.27 -8.31
CA ALA A 321 -10.36 -17.72 -9.33
C ALA A 321 -10.47 -18.64 -10.57
N PRO A 322 -11.56 -18.56 -11.35
CA PRO A 322 -11.75 -19.40 -12.53
C PRO A 322 -10.91 -18.93 -13.73
N ASP A 323 -10.77 -19.78 -14.74
CA ASP A 323 -10.04 -19.45 -15.99
C ASP A 323 -10.58 -18.19 -16.68
N ALA A 324 -11.88 -17.94 -16.59
CA ALA A 324 -12.53 -16.73 -17.12
C ALA A 324 -12.03 -15.44 -16.45
N ALA A 325 -11.72 -15.47 -15.15
CA ALA A 325 -11.20 -14.32 -14.43
C ALA A 325 -9.75 -14.01 -14.86
N GLU A 326 -8.88 -15.03 -14.98
CA GLU A 326 -7.52 -14.80 -15.48
C GLU A 326 -7.52 -14.35 -16.95
N GLN A 327 -8.41 -14.89 -17.78
CA GLN A 327 -8.55 -14.41 -19.17
C GLN A 327 -8.95 -12.94 -19.24
N ALA A 328 -9.82 -12.45 -18.34
CA ALA A 328 -10.21 -11.05 -18.25
C ALA A 328 -9.04 -10.16 -17.75
N ILE A 329 -8.34 -10.56 -16.70
CA ILE A 329 -7.15 -9.83 -16.21
C ILE A 329 -6.07 -9.77 -17.29
N MET A 330 -5.75 -10.88 -17.93
CA MET A 330 -4.76 -10.93 -19.01
C MET A 330 -5.18 -10.15 -20.26
N GLN A 331 -6.48 -9.97 -20.52
CA GLN A 331 -6.96 -9.05 -21.58
C GLN A 331 -6.82 -7.59 -21.16
N SER A 332 -7.15 -7.26 -19.91
CA SER A 332 -6.94 -5.93 -19.31
C SER A 332 -5.47 -5.51 -19.37
N LEU A 333 -4.56 -6.37 -18.94
CA LEU A 333 -3.12 -6.07 -18.90
C LEU A 333 -2.53 -5.79 -20.30
N ARG A 334 -3.02 -6.47 -21.34
CA ARG A 334 -2.61 -6.22 -22.74
C ARG A 334 -3.06 -4.86 -23.28
N LEU A 335 -3.93 -4.14 -22.59
CA LEU A 335 -4.33 -2.78 -22.96
C LEU A 335 -3.31 -1.72 -22.50
N PHE A 336 -2.43 -2.03 -21.55
CA PHE A 336 -1.25 -1.22 -21.20
C PHE A 336 -0.11 -1.45 -22.19
N LYS A 337 -0.32 -1.07 -23.46
CA LYS A 337 0.65 -1.30 -24.55
C LYS A 337 1.98 -0.60 -24.28
N SER A 338 1.95 0.60 -23.71
CA SER A 338 3.15 1.33 -23.28
C SER A 338 3.99 0.58 -22.25
N GLN A 339 3.35 -0.24 -21.40
CA GLN A 339 4.00 -1.01 -20.34
C GLN A 339 4.43 -2.41 -20.79
N GLY A 340 4.15 -2.82 -22.03
CA GLY A 340 4.32 -4.21 -22.49
C GLY A 340 5.70 -4.82 -22.21
N LYS A 341 6.78 -4.03 -22.27
CA LYS A 341 8.15 -4.44 -21.89
C LYS A 341 8.45 -4.29 -20.40
N VAL A 342 7.83 -3.32 -19.73
CA VAL A 342 8.04 -3.01 -18.31
C VAL A 342 7.47 -4.12 -17.44
N ILE A 343 6.28 -4.63 -17.79
CA ILE A 343 5.57 -5.65 -17.02
C ILE A 343 5.66 -7.06 -17.62
N GLU A 344 6.42 -7.29 -18.69
CA GLU A 344 6.56 -8.59 -19.38
C GLU A 344 6.85 -9.73 -18.39
N GLY A 345 7.89 -9.58 -17.56
CA GLY A 345 8.25 -10.57 -16.55
C GLY A 345 7.23 -10.76 -15.43
N LEU A 346 6.40 -9.75 -15.13
CA LEU A 346 5.31 -9.84 -14.15
C LEU A 346 4.12 -10.60 -14.73
N VAL A 347 3.80 -10.35 -16.00
CA VAL A 347 2.78 -11.05 -16.77
C VAL A 347 3.16 -12.54 -16.92
N ASP A 348 4.41 -12.85 -17.22
CA ASP A 348 4.92 -14.23 -17.27
C ASP A 348 4.86 -14.91 -15.90
N GLN A 349 5.20 -14.22 -14.81
CA GLN A 349 5.09 -14.74 -13.45
C GLN A 349 3.64 -15.11 -13.06
N ARG A 350 2.62 -14.52 -13.69
CA ARG A 350 1.22 -14.94 -13.47
C ARG A 350 0.98 -16.41 -13.86
N ALA A 351 1.74 -16.98 -14.79
CA ALA A 351 1.65 -18.40 -15.11
C ALA A 351 1.91 -19.30 -13.88
N GLY A 352 2.77 -18.86 -12.95
CA GLY A 352 3.03 -19.54 -11.68
C GLY A 352 1.86 -19.53 -10.69
N ARG A 353 0.82 -18.72 -10.94
CA ARG A 353 -0.43 -18.71 -10.16
C ARG A 353 -1.37 -19.86 -10.52
N ARG A 354 -1.12 -20.59 -11.62
CA ARG A 354 -1.96 -21.70 -12.07
C ARG A 354 -1.97 -22.84 -11.04
N ARG A 355 -3.17 -23.26 -10.65
CA ARG A 355 -3.42 -24.47 -9.87
C ARG A 355 -4.27 -25.46 -10.68
N HIS A 356 -4.40 -26.69 -10.17
CA HIS A 356 -5.29 -27.70 -10.76
C HIS A 356 -6.78 -27.31 -10.68
N ASP A 357 -7.13 -26.43 -9.74
CA ASP A 357 -8.50 -26.00 -9.39
C ASP A 357 -8.79 -24.52 -9.74
N GLY A 358 -7.89 -23.82 -10.44
CA GLY A 358 -8.08 -22.42 -10.85
C GLY A 358 -6.78 -21.61 -10.89
N TRP A 359 -6.85 -20.34 -10.48
CA TRP A 359 -5.72 -19.41 -10.43
C TRP A 359 -5.64 -18.71 -9.08
N LEU A 360 -4.45 -18.66 -8.48
CA LEU A 360 -4.22 -18.14 -7.15
C LEU A 360 -3.87 -16.64 -7.14
N GLU A 361 -4.49 -15.87 -6.26
CA GLU A 361 -4.02 -14.54 -5.84
C GLU A 361 -4.09 -14.45 -4.31
N VAL A 362 -3.08 -13.84 -3.69
CA VAL A 362 -2.84 -13.92 -2.24
C VAL A 362 -2.69 -12.55 -1.61
N TYR A 363 -3.12 -12.40 -0.36
CA TYR A 363 -3.20 -11.11 0.33
C TYR A 363 -2.85 -11.27 1.81
N GLN A 364 -2.53 -10.15 2.44
CA GLN A 364 -2.39 -10.05 3.89
C GLN A 364 -3.53 -9.16 4.44
N ALA A 365 -4.42 -9.73 5.24
CA ALA A 365 -5.37 -9.01 6.06
C ALA A 365 -4.61 -8.05 6.99
N PHE A 366 -5.04 -6.79 7.00
CA PHE A 366 -4.29 -5.69 7.57
C PHE A 366 -5.20 -4.85 8.47
N ASP A 367 -4.92 -4.88 9.77
CA ASP A 367 -5.39 -3.84 10.67
C ASP A 367 -4.39 -2.69 10.64
N ALA A 368 -4.81 -1.57 10.07
CA ALA A 368 -3.98 -0.38 9.93
C ALA A 368 -3.80 0.38 11.25
N ARG A 369 -4.65 0.14 12.26
CA ARG A 369 -4.62 0.82 13.56
C ARG A 369 -5.20 -0.08 14.65
N PRO A 370 -4.53 -1.20 15.00
CA PRO A 370 -4.99 -2.09 16.05
C PRO A 370 -5.08 -1.35 17.38
N ILE A 371 -6.14 -1.63 18.13
CA ILE A 371 -6.36 -1.03 19.45
C ILE A 371 -5.37 -1.65 20.44
N LEU A 372 -4.70 -0.81 21.23
CA LEU A 372 -3.75 -1.26 22.26
C LEU A 372 -4.48 -2.05 23.37
N ASP A 373 -4.17 -3.34 23.46
CA ASP A 373 -4.56 -4.17 24.60
C ASP A 373 -3.57 -3.98 25.77
N TYR A 374 -4.07 -3.46 26.88
CA TYR A 374 -3.30 -3.27 28.12
C TYR A 374 -3.20 -4.57 28.95
N GLY A 375 -4.02 -5.59 28.69
CA GLY A 375 -4.10 -6.84 29.44
C GLY A 375 -2.76 -7.58 29.61
N PRO A 376 -1.94 -7.76 28.55
CA PRO A 376 -0.62 -8.37 28.64
C PRO A 376 0.35 -7.57 29.53
N TYR A 377 0.27 -6.24 29.51
CA TYR A 377 1.10 -5.36 30.32
C TYR A 377 0.74 -5.45 31.80
N HIS A 378 -0.55 -5.51 32.14
CA HIS A 378 -1.00 -5.75 33.51
C HIS A 378 -0.44 -7.08 34.07
N LYS A 379 -0.61 -8.18 33.33
CA LYS A 379 -0.09 -9.51 33.72
C LYS A 379 1.42 -9.54 33.92
N LEU A 380 2.17 -8.79 33.10
CA LEU A 380 3.62 -8.67 33.25
C LEU A 380 4.01 -7.91 34.52
N LEU A 381 3.32 -6.82 34.84
CA LEU A 381 3.58 -6.02 36.05
C LEU A 381 3.21 -6.78 37.32
N ASP A 382 2.07 -7.48 37.32
CA ASP A 382 1.61 -8.33 38.43
C ASP A 382 2.61 -9.47 38.74
N GLY A 383 3.36 -9.94 37.73
CA GLY A 383 4.40 -10.97 37.87
C GLY A 383 5.81 -10.46 38.18
N ILE A 384 6.00 -9.14 38.35
CA ILE A 384 7.27 -8.52 38.77
C ILE A 384 7.27 -8.16 40.27
N ALA A 385 6.07 -8.09 40.88
CA ALA A 385 5.86 -7.87 42.31
C ALA A 385 6.14 -9.12 43.16
#